data_AF-A0A9D5EU90-F1
#
_entry.id   AF-A0A9D5EU90-F1
#
_cell.length_a   1.000
_cell.length_b   1.000
_cell.length_c   1.000
_cell.angle_alpha   90.00
_cell.angle_beta   90.00
_cell.angle_gamma   90.00
#
_symmetry.space_group_name_H-M   'P 1'
#
loop_
_entity.id
_entity.type
_entity.pdbx_description
1 polymer ?
#
loop_
_entity_poly.entity_id
_entity_poly.type
_entity_poly.pdbx_seq_one_letter_code
_entity_poly.pdbx_strand_id
1 'polypeptide(L)'
;MNEPTLDQHESIKALQAEFITLLPKIEYTVRVHLQHISCSDRQSDLVCEAIAMCWKWYIGLSRKGRSRAEFLYTFAALAARAAHSGRRLCGSEKARDALSPRCQRMRNFTVSPLPVTSGMTAKVFDDALIDNTQTPVPDQVQFRLDFPRWRASLGERSRILMDAMIEGHRTNELAAVFRVTQARISQVRRELQEGWHSFCGDNDPEETQRVEAAFGCNRQPA
;
A
#
# COMPACT_ATOMS: atom_id res chain seq x y z
N MET A 1 32.21 -9.48 -9.96
CA MET A 1 32.06 -8.07 -10.35
C MET A 1 33.08 -7.84 -11.45
N ASN A 2 32.65 -7.90 -12.71
CA ASN A 2 33.55 -7.62 -13.84
C ASN A 2 33.65 -6.11 -13.98
N GLU A 3 34.85 -5.56 -13.80
CA GLU A 3 35.12 -4.17 -14.16
C GLU A 3 34.84 -3.98 -15.66
N PRO A 4 34.04 -2.98 -16.05
CA PRO A 4 33.83 -2.70 -17.46
C PRO A 4 35.13 -2.10 -18.02
N THR A 5 35.71 -2.76 -19.02
CA THR A 5 36.93 -2.32 -19.71
C THR A 5 36.76 -0.94 -20.35
N LEU A 6 37.82 -0.12 -20.36
CA LEU A 6 37.88 1.24 -20.94
C LEU A 6 37.23 1.33 -22.36
N ASP A 7 37.42 0.30 -23.20
CA ASP A 7 36.81 0.19 -24.54
C ASP A 7 35.26 0.19 -24.51
N GLN A 8 34.64 -0.41 -23.49
CA GLN A 8 33.18 -0.44 -23.37
C GLN A 8 32.63 0.94 -22.99
N HIS A 9 33.35 1.68 -22.14
CA HIS A 9 32.96 3.03 -21.76
C HIS A 9 33.06 4.01 -22.93
N GLU A 10 34.11 3.89 -23.75
CA GLU A 10 34.29 4.70 -24.95
C GLU A 10 33.23 4.39 -26.02
N SER A 11 32.89 3.10 -26.18
CA SER A 11 31.78 2.67 -27.04
C SER A 11 30.42 3.21 -26.57
N ILE A 12 30.14 3.21 -25.26
CA ILE A 12 28.88 3.75 -24.71
C ILE A 12 28.79 5.27 -24.93
N LYS A 13 29.89 6.00 -24.73
CA LYS A 13 29.93 7.46 -24.98
C LYS A 13 29.65 7.79 -26.45
N ALA A 14 30.21 7.02 -27.38
CA ALA A 14 29.92 7.19 -28.80
C ALA A 14 28.43 6.95 -29.13
N LEU A 15 27.84 5.89 -28.56
CA LEU A 15 26.41 5.61 -28.70
C LEU A 15 25.54 6.70 -28.07
N GLN A 16 25.96 7.23 -26.93
CA GLN A 16 25.26 8.33 -26.26
C GLN A 16 25.29 9.59 -27.14
N ALA A 17 26.45 9.93 -27.71
CA ALA A 17 26.57 11.07 -28.61
C ALA A 17 25.66 10.92 -29.83
N GLU A 18 25.68 9.75 -30.49
CA GLU A 18 24.78 9.46 -31.62
C GLU A 18 23.31 9.59 -31.18
N PHE A 19 22.93 9.01 -30.03
CA PHE A 19 21.56 9.08 -29.51
C PHE A 19 21.11 10.52 -29.22
N ILE A 20 21.98 11.35 -28.64
CA ILE A 20 21.69 12.77 -28.36
C ILE A 20 21.37 13.52 -29.66
N THR A 21 22.06 13.24 -30.78
CA THR A 21 21.74 13.87 -32.07
C THR A 21 20.35 13.49 -32.60
N LEU A 22 19.86 12.30 -32.23
CA LEU A 22 18.56 11.77 -32.64
C LEU A 22 17.44 12.13 -31.65
N LEU A 23 17.78 12.56 -30.44
CA LEU A 23 16.86 12.81 -29.34
C LEU A 23 15.71 13.76 -29.71
N PRO A 24 15.90 14.88 -30.42
CA PRO A 24 14.79 15.78 -30.78
C PRO A 24 13.72 15.08 -31.64
N LYS A 25 14.14 14.19 -32.56
CA LYS A 25 13.21 13.42 -33.41
C LYS A 25 12.47 12.36 -32.61
N ILE A 26 13.17 11.69 -31.68
CA ILE A 26 12.58 10.70 -30.78
C ILE A 26 11.55 11.38 -29.87
N GLU A 27 11.92 12.48 -29.23
CA GLU A 27 11.06 13.23 -28.34
C GLU A 27 9.80 13.74 -29.05
N TYR A 28 9.96 14.33 -30.25
CA TYR A 28 8.83 14.75 -31.07
C TYR A 28 7.85 13.59 -31.33
N THR A 29 8.37 12.45 -31.78
CA THR A 29 7.54 11.26 -32.07
C THR A 29 6.81 10.76 -30.82
N VAL A 30 7.52 10.69 -29.69
CA VAL A 30 6.96 10.27 -28.40
C VAL A 30 5.84 11.22 -27.96
N ARG A 31 6.07 12.54 -28.03
CA ARG A 31 5.08 13.56 -27.66
C ARG A 31 3.84 13.48 -28.54
N VAL A 32 3.98 13.31 -29.85
CA VAL A 32 2.84 13.12 -30.77
C VAL A 32 2.00 11.90 -30.36
N HIS A 33 2.64 10.77 -30.03
CA HIS A 33 1.90 9.59 -29.57
C HIS A 33 1.22 9.78 -28.21
N LEU A 34 1.78 10.61 -27.34
CA LEU A 34 1.26 10.90 -26.00
C LEU A 34 0.42 12.19 -25.95
N GLN A 35 0.09 12.79 -27.09
CA GLN A 35 -0.64 14.07 -27.15
C GLN A 35 -2.05 14.01 -26.55
N HIS A 36 -2.65 12.82 -26.49
CA HIS A 36 -3.98 12.58 -25.95
C HIS A 36 -4.01 12.59 -24.41
N ILE A 37 -2.86 12.68 -23.74
CA ILE A 37 -2.76 12.75 -22.28
C ILE A 37 -3.00 14.20 -21.85
N SER A 38 -4.15 14.47 -21.24
CA SER A 38 -4.57 15.83 -20.85
C SER A 38 -3.74 16.43 -19.71
N CYS A 39 -3.25 15.59 -18.78
CA CYS A 39 -2.44 16.04 -17.65
C CYS A 39 -0.98 16.24 -18.08
N SER A 40 -0.48 17.47 -17.99
CA SER A 40 0.87 17.85 -18.44
C SER A 40 1.98 17.11 -17.67
N ASP A 41 1.85 16.98 -16.35
CA ASP A 41 2.83 16.27 -15.52
C ASP A 41 2.91 14.79 -15.91
N ARG A 42 1.74 14.15 -16.00
CA ARG A 42 1.64 12.75 -16.44
C ARG A 42 2.20 12.54 -17.84
N GLN A 43 1.97 13.49 -18.76
CA GLN A 43 2.53 13.42 -20.10
C GLN A 43 4.06 13.50 -20.05
N SER A 44 4.60 14.42 -19.25
CA SER A 44 6.05 14.60 -19.08
C SER A 44 6.71 13.35 -18.49
N ASP A 45 6.12 12.74 -17.47
CA ASP A 45 6.60 11.48 -16.88
C ASP A 45 6.64 10.34 -17.91
N LEU A 46 5.59 10.23 -18.72
CA LEU A 46 5.50 9.21 -19.78
C LEU A 46 6.49 9.48 -20.92
N VAL A 47 6.83 10.74 -21.20
CA VAL A 47 7.85 11.12 -22.18
C VAL A 47 9.24 10.69 -21.68
N CYS A 48 9.58 11.02 -20.42
CA CYS A 48 10.84 10.60 -19.79
C CYS A 48 10.97 9.06 -19.77
N GLU A 49 9.96 8.40 -19.17
CA GLU A 49 9.38 7.14 -19.61
C GLU A 49 9.94 6.45 -20.86
N ALA A 50 9.39 6.92 -21.97
CA ALA A 50 9.63 6.39 -23.29
C ALA A 50 11.04 6.69 -23.79
N ILE A 51 11.61 7.86 -23.51
CA ILE A 51 12.99 8.21 -23.90
C ILE A 51 13.99 7.26 -23.23
N ALA A 52 13.79 6.96 -21.95
CA ALA A 52 14.62 6.02 -21.22
C ALA A 52 14.55 4.60 -21.82
N MET A 53 13.36 4.13 -22.16
CA MET A 53 13.19 2.84 -22.87
C MET A 53 13.81 2.86 -24.27
N CYS A 54 13.67 3.97 -25.01
CA CYS A 54 14.32 4.19 -26.29
C CYS A 54 15.83 4.00 -26.17
N TRP A 55 16.48 4.59 -25.17
CA TRP A 55 17.92 4.40 -24.92
C TRP A 55 18.29 2.94 -24.67
N LYS A 56 17.54 2.23 -23.82
CA LYS A 56 17.74 0.80 -23.56
C LYS A 56 17.64 -0.05 -24.84
N TRP A 57 16.63 0.21 -25.66
CA TRP A 57 16.42 -0.50 -26.91
C TRP A 57 17.49 -0.14 -27.95
N TYR A 58 17.92 1.11 -27.98
CA TYR A 58 18.98 1.62 -28.86
C TYR A 58 20.32 0.90 -28.60
N ILE A 59 20.72 0.76 -27.33
CA ILE A 59 21.89 -0.06 -26.96
C ILE A 59 21.70 -1.51 -27.39
N GLY A 60 20.51 -2.08 -27.14
CA GLY A 60 20.18 -3.46 -27.51
C GLY A 60 20.25 -3.72 -29.02
N LEU A 61 19.83 -2.75 -29.84
CA LEU A 61 19.94 -2.79 -31.29
C LEU A 61 21.39 -2.67 -31.76
N SER A 62 22.18 -1.79 -31.13
CA SER A 62 23.61 -1.64 -31.43
C SER A 62 24.36 -2.96 -31.24
N ARG A 63 24.09 -3.66 -30.13
CA ARG A 63 24.69 -4.98 -29.84
C ARG A 63 24.30 -6.06 -30.85
N LYS A 64 23.19 -5.88 -31.57
CA LYS A 64 22.71 -6.81 -32.62
C LYS A 64 23.17 -6.43 -34.02
N GLY A 65 23.95 -5.36 -34.18
CA GLY A 65 24.46 -4.89 -35.48
C GLY A 65 23.39 -4.37 -36.42
N ARG A 66 22.19 -4.01 -35.94
CA ARG A 66 21.12 -3.45 -36.78
C ARG A 66 21.27 -1.94 -36.92
N SER A 67 20.89 -1.39 -38.08
CA SER A 67 20.87 0.05 -38.33
C SER A 67 19.93 0.75 -37.34
N ARG A 68 20.48 1.62 -36.49
CA ARG A 68 19.73 2.27 -35.40
C ARG A 68 18.85 3.40 -35.89
N ALA A 69 19.29 4.10 -36.94
CA ALA A 69 18.60 5.25 -37.52
C ALA A 69 17.36 4.87 -38.34
N GLU A 70 17.38 3.69 -38.96
CA GLU A 70 16.29 3.20 -39.82
C GLU A 70 15.00 2.91 -39.03
N PHE A 71 15.13 2.54 -37.75
CA PHE A 71 13.99 2.17 -36.90
C PHE A 71 13.54 3.28 -35.93
N LEU A 72 14.06 4.50 -36.04
CA LEU A 72 13.83 5.57 -35.05
C LEU A 72 12.37 5.79 -34.71
N TYR A 73 11.55 6.02 -35.74
CA TYR A 73 10.14 6.31 -35.56
C TYR A 73 9.38 5.10 -35.01
N THR A 74 9.71 3.89 -35.48
CA THR A 74 9.00 2.68 -35.07
C THR A 74 9.27 2.33 -33.61
N PHE A 75 10.53 2.39 -33.16
CA PHE A 75 10.82 2.09 -31.77
C PHE A 75 10.38 3.22 -30.83
N ALA A 76 10.41 4.50 -31.27
CA ALA A 76 9.87 5.61 -30.48
C ALA A 76 8.35 5.46 -30.24
N ALA A 77 7.60 5.11 -31.28
CA ALA A 77 6.18 4.80 -31.17
C ALA A 77 5.91 3.62 -30.23
N LEU A 78 6.69 2.54 -30.36
CA LEU A 78 6.59 1.37 -29.48
C LEU A 78 6.93 1.70 -28.02
N ALA A 79 7.93 2.55 -27.78
CA ALA A 79 8.33 3.00 -26.45
C ALA A 79 7.24 3.85 -25.81
N ALA A 80 6.64 4.78 -26.56
CA ALA A 80 5.49 5.56 -26.09
C ALA A 80 4.30 4.67 -25.69
N ARG A 81 3.98 3.66 -26.52
CA ARG A 81 2.93 2.67 -26.20
C ARG A 81 3.28 1.81 -24.99
N ALA A 82 4.54 1.39 -24.86
CA ALA A 82 5.02 0.65 -23.70
C ALA A 82 4.88 1.47 -22.41
N ALA A 83 5.29 2.75 -22.44
CA ALA A 83 5.19 3.67 -21.31
C ALA A 83 3.72 3.86 -20.92
N HIS A 84 2.87 4.13 -21.91
CA HIS A 84 1.44 4.31 -21.66
C HIS A 84 0.74 3.06 -21.10
N SER A 85 1.22 1.87 -21.47
CA SER A 85 0.72 0.58 -20.95
C SER A 85 1.13 0.28 -19.49
N GLY A 86 1.99 1.11 -18.89
CA GLY A 86 2.49 0.92 -17.53
C GLY A 86 3.81 0.14 -17.46
N ARG A 87 4.50 -0.10 -18.59
CA ARG A 87 5.89 -0.54 -18.56
C ARG A 87 6.80 0.64 -18.24
N ARG A 88 7.85 0.38 -17.48
CA ARG A 88 8.84 1.37 -17.07
C ARG A 88 10.23 0.86 -17.46
N LEU A 89 11.25 1.71 -17.45
CA LEU A 89 12.62 1.26 -17.71
C LEU A 89 13.02 0.15 -16.73
N CYS A 90 12.72 0.41 -15.45
CA CYS A 90 12.99 -0.45 -14.31
C CYS A 90 11.69 -1.08 -13.80
N GLY A 91 11.23 -2.12 -14.49
CA GLY A 91 10.06 -2.89 -14.10
C GLY A 91 8.75 -2.37 -14.71
N SER A 92 7.68 -2.39 -13.92
CA SER A 92 6.35 -2.05 -14.39
C SER A 92 5.47 -1.58 -13.24
N GLU A 93 4.46 -0.78 -13.54
CA GLU A 93 3.46 -0.40 -12.56
C GLU A 93 2.83 -1.63 -11.89
N LYS A 94 2.54 -1.49 -10.59
CA LYS A 94 2.00 -2.56 -9.76
C LYS A 94 0.60 -2.94 -10.24
N ALA A 95 0.39 -4.22 -10.52
CA ALA A 95 -0.91 -4.73 -11.00
C ALA A 95 -1.96 -4.91 -9.88
N ARG A 96 -1.54 -4.86 -8.61
CA ARG A 96 -2.40 -5.00 -7.41
C ARG A 96 -2.66 -3.68 -6.69
N ASP A 97 -2.05 -2.60 -7.16
CA ASP A 97 -2.24 -1.27 -6.59
C ASP A 97 -3.47 -0.63 -7.22
N ALA A 98 -4.50 -0.27 -6.44
CA ALA A 98 -5.73 0.30 -6.97
C ALA A 98 -5.52 1.67 -7.64
N LEU A 99 -4.49 2.42 -7.21
CA LEU A 99 -4.17 3.72 -7.78
C LEU A 99 -3.31 3.63 -9.05
N SER A 100 -2.77 2.44 -9.35
CA SER A 100 -1.96 2.20 -10.54
C SER A 100 -2.83 2.25 -11.82
N PRO A 101 -2.46 3.08 -12.82
CA PRO A 101 -3.15 3.11 -14.11
C PRO A 101 -3.21 1.74 -14.81
N ARG A 102 -2.16 0.92 -14.64
CA ARG A 102 -2.14 -0.46 -15.15
C ARG A 102 -3.22 -1.33 -14.49
N CYS A 103 -3.40 -1.23 -13.18
CA CYS A 103 -4.42 -2.00 -12.46
C CYS A 103 -5.83 -1.61 -12.92
N GLN A 104 -6.10 -0.31 -12.95
CA GLN A 104 -7.35 0.27 -13.45
C GLN A 104 -7.70 -0.21 -14.86
N ARG A 105 -6.74 -0.19 -15.79
CA ARG A 105 -6.92 -0.69 -17.16
C ARG A 105 -7.13 -2.21 -17.22
N MET A 106 -6.37 -2.99 -16.47
CA MET A 106 -6.48 -4.46 -16.46
C MET A 106 -7.79 -4.96 -15.84
N ARG A 107 -8.32 -4.22 -14.86
CA ARG A 107 -9.51 -4.58 -14.08
C ARG A 107 -10.75 -3.78 -14.46
N ASN A 108 -10.63 -2.92 -15.47
CA ASN A 108 -11.72 -2.13 -16.03
C ASN A 108 -12.46 -1.26 -15.00
N PHE A 109 -11.70 -0.52 -14.18
CA PHE A 109 -12.25 0.48 -13.27
C PHE A 109 -11.43 1.77 -13.34
N THR A 110 -12.00 2.88 -12.87
CA THR A 110 -11.32 4.18 -12.79
C THR A 110 -11.40 4.68 -11.35
N VAL A 111 -10.34 5.33 -10.89
CA VAL A 111 -10.33 6.06 -9.62
C VAL A 111 -10.51 7.54 -9.92
N SER A 112 -11.54 8.14 -9.33
CA SER A 112 -11.78 9.58 -9.37
C SER A 112 -11.61 10.18 -7.97
N PRO A 113 -11.16 11.44 -7.86
CA PRO A 113 -11.27 12.16 -6.60
C PRO A 113 -12.74 12.25 -6.18
N LEU A 114 -12.98 12.36 -4.88
CA LEU A 114 -14.32 12.59 -4.36
C LEU A 114 -14.86 13.93 -4.90
N PRO A 115 -16.14 14.01 -5.29
CA PRO A 115 -16.72 15.23 -5.81
C PRO A 115 -16.72 16.31 -4.71
N VAL A 116 -16.08 17.45 -4.99
CA VAL A 116 -15.96 18.59 -4.06
C VAL A 116 -17.27 19.40 -3.97
N THR A 117 -18.22 19.16 -4.88
CA THR A 117 -19.43 19.97 -5.01
C THR A 117 -20.47 19.65 -3.95
N SER A 118 -20.90 20.66 -3.19
CA SER A 118 -22.03 20.60 -2.27
C SER A 118 -23.36 20.39 -3.02
N GLY A 119 -23.67 19.14 -3.34
CA GLY A 119 -24.96 18.69 -3.87
C GLY A 119 -25.49 17.50 -3.08
N MET A 120 -26.77 17.14 -3.27
CA MET A 120 -27.36 15.97 -2.59
C MET A 120 -26.54 14.69 -2.78
N THR A 121 -25.90 14.50 -3.93
CA THR A 121 -25.03 13.36 -4.24
C THR A 121 -23.69 13.37 -3.49
N ALA A 122 -23.17 14.53 -3.11
CA ALA A 122 -21.93 14.62 -2.33
C ALA A 122 -22.17 14.26 -0.86
N LYS A 123 -23.34 14.63 -0.30
CA LYS A 123 -23.74 14.20 1.05
C LYS A 123 -23.78 12.67 1.20
N VAL A 124 -24.14 11.94 0.15
CA VAL A 124 -24.17 10.47 0.18
C VAL A 124 -22.76 9.90 0.41
N PHE A 125 -21.74 10.48 -0.22
CA PHE A 125 -20.36 10.04 -0.01
C PHE A 125 -19.80 10.52 1.32
N ASP A 126 -20.12 11.74 1.74
CA ASP A 126 -19.73 12.26 3.05
C ASP A 126 -20.29 11.36 4.16
N ASP A 127 -21.59 11.06 4.13
CA ASP A 127 -22.25 10.20 5.12
C ASP A 127 -21.70 8.76 5.11
N ALA A 128 -21.34 8.22 3.93
CA ALA A 128 -20.79 6.87 3.79
C ALA A 128 -19.31 6.76 4.18
N LEU A 129 -18.56 7.87 4.16
CA LEU A 129 -17.13 7.93 4.47
C LEU A 129 -16.82 8.50 5.86
N ILE A 130 -17.83 8.94 6.62
CA ILE A 130 -17.67 9.27 8.03
C ILE A 130 -17.27 7.99 8.75
N ASP A 131 -16.01 7.94 9.22
CA ASP A 131 -15.58 6.94 10.18
C ASP A 131 -16.50 7.03 11.39
N ASN A 132 -17.20 5.92 11.68
CA ASN A 132 -17.99 5.83 12.90
C ASN A 132 -17.05 5.69 14.10
N THR A 133 -16.53 6.82 14.55
CA THR A 133 -15.69 6.96 15.75
C THR A 133 -16.49 6.86 17.05
N GLN A 134 -17.81 6.72 16.96
CA GLN A 134 -18.67 6.56 18.11
C GLN A 134 -18.91 5.08 18.38
N THR A 135 -18.47 4.62 19.55
CA THR A 135 -18.89 3.33 20.09
C THR A 135 -20.41 3.29 20.17
N PRO A 136 -21.09 2.27 19.61
CA PRO A 136 -22.55 2.14 19.68
C PRO A 136 -23.09 2.29 21.11
N VAL A 137 -24.28 2.88 21.25
CA VAL A 137 -24.92 3.07 22.57
C VAL A 137 -25.05 1.74 23.35
N PRO A 138 -25.44 0.60 22.74
CA PRO A 138 -25.46 -0.68 23.45
C PRO A 138 -24.12 -1.04 24.08
N ASP A 139 -23.02 -0.95 23.33
CA ASP A 139 -21.67 -1.27 23.79
C ASP A 139 -21.23 -0.33 24.93
N GLN A 140 -21.54 0.97 24.83
CA GLN A 140 -21.28 1.93 25.90
C GLN A 140 -22.04 1.57 27.19
N VAL A 141 -23.31 1.18 27.07
CA VAL A 141 -24.16 0.81 28.21
C VAL A 141 -23.67 -0.50 28.83
N GLN A 142 -23.40 -1.52 28.01
CA GLN A 142 -22.84 -2.80 28.44
C GLN A 142 -21.55 -2.56 29.23
N PHE A 143 -20.57 -1.85 28.66
CA PHE A 143 -19.32 -1.55 29.35
C PHE A 143 -19.55 -0.81 30.67
N ARG A 144 -20.40 0.23 30.70
CA ARG A 144 -20.66 1.02 31.92
C ARG A 144 -21.34 0.24 33.04
N LEU A 145 -22.13 -0.79 32.73
CA LEU A 145 -22.82 -1.61 33.72
C LEU A 145 -22.00 -2.84 34.13
N ASP A 146 -21.41 -3.51 33.15
CA ASP A 146 -20.79 -4.82 33.33
C ASP A 146 -19.34 -4.70 33.79
N PHE A 147 -18.60 -3.68 33.33
CA PHE A 147 -17.21 -3.49 33.74
C PHE A 147 -17.07 -3.25 35.26
N PRO A 148 -17.87 -2.38 35.92
CA PRO A 148 -17.81 -2.24 37.37
C PRO A 148 -18.20 -3.51 38.13
N ARG A 149 -19.19 -4.27 37.62
CA ARG A 149 -19.64 -5.54 38.23
C ARG A 149 -18.57 -6.62 38.15
N TRP A 150 -17.95 -6.78 36.98
CA TRP A 150 -16.83 -7.68 36.78
C TRP A 150 -15.63 -7.26 37.62
N ARG A 151 -15.25 -5.98 37.60
CA ARG A 151 -14.15 -5.47 38.42
C ARG A 151 -14.39 -5.71 39.92
N ALA A 152 -15.65 -5.67 40.38
CA ALA A 152 -16.00 -5.96 41.76
C ALA A 152 -15.86 -7.44 42.14
N SER A 153 -15.90 -8.37 41.18
CA SER A 153 -15.69 -9.81 41.44
C SER A 153 -14.20 -10.17 41.63
N LEU A 154 -13.30 -9.30 41.18
CA LEU A 154 -11.85 -9.49 41.31
C LEU A 154 -11.37 -9.23 42.74
N GLY A 155 -10.40 -10.02 43.18
CA GLY A 155 -9.71 -9.79 44.44
C GLY A 155 -8.94 -8.47 44.46
N GLU A 156 -8.71 -7.92 45.66
CA GLU A 156 -8.16 -6.57 45.86
C GLU A 156 -6.86 -6.33 45.09
N ARG A 157 -5.92 -7.28 45.19
CA ARG A 157 -4.61 -7.18 44.51
C ARG A 157 -4.74 -7.12 42.98
N SER A 158 -5.70 -7.85 42.40
CA SER A 158 -5.95 -7.86 40.96
C SER A 158 -6.62 -6.57 40.49
N ARG A 159 -7.48 -5.96 41.32
CA ARG A 159 -8.09 -4.65 41.03
C ARG A 159 -7.05 -3.55 40.96
N ILE A 160 -6.19 -3.45 41.96
CA ILE A 160 -5.11 -2.43 42.00
C ILE A 160 -4.19 -2.60 40.78
N LEU A 161 -3.84 -3.85 40.44
CA LEU A 161 -3.00 -4.12 39.27
C LEU A 161 -3.71 -3.77 37.96
N MET A 162 -5.00 -4.07 37.84
CA MET A 162 -5.81 -3.68 36.68
C MET A 162 -5.90 -2.16 36.54
N ASP A 163 -6.21 -1.43 37.61
CA ASP A 163 -6.32 0.04 37.56
C ASP A 163 -5.00 0.66 37.10
N ALA A 164 -3.87 0.16 37.61
CA ALA A 164 -2.57 0.61 37.17
C ALA A 164 -2.29 0.28 35.68
N MET A 165 -2.83 -0.82 35.15
CA MET A 165 -2.77 -1.08 33.71
C MET A 165 -3.66 -0.11 32.91
N ILE A 166 -4.84 0.24 33.43
CA ILE A 166 -5.78 1.18 32.80
C ILE A 166 -5.18 2.59 32.73
N GLU A 167 -4.47 3.00 33.78
CA GLU A 167 -3.71 4.26 33.83
C GLU A 167 -2.53 4.30 32.84
N GLY A 168 -2.13 3.15 32.28
CA GLY A 168 -1.08 3.06 31.26
C GLY A 168 0.33 2.83 31.80
N HIS A 169 0.48 2.39 33.07
CA HIS A 169 1.80 2.06 33.63
C HIS A 169 2.49 0.92 32.85
N ARG A 170 3.81 0.99 32.74
CA ARG A 170 4.58 0.02 31.94
C ARG A 170 4.74 -1.30 32.67
N THR A 171 4.86 -2.39 31.91
CA THR A 171 5.00 -3.77 32.45
C THR A 171 6.17 -3.93 33.43
N ASN A 172 7.29 -3.24 33.18
CA ASN A 172 8.47 -3.27 34.05
C ASN A 172 8.26 -2.50 35.37
N GLU A 173 7.53 -1.38 35.34
CA GLU A 173 7.16 -0.59 36.52
C GLU A 173 6.23 -1.41 37.42
N LEU A 174 5.19 -2.02 36.83
CA LEU A 174 4.28 -2.91 37.56
C LEU A 174 5.00 -4.13 38.13
N ALA A 175 5.92 -4.73 37.40
CA ALA A 175 6.72 -5.85 37.89
C ALA A 175 7.52 -5.47 39.16
N ALA A 176 8.14 -4.29 39.17
CA ALA A 176 8.88 -3.78 40.31
C ALA A 176 7.96 -3.49 41.52
N VAL A 177 6.85 -2.78 41.31
CA VAL A 177 5.89 -2.40 42.38
C VAL A 177 5.25 -3.64 43.00
N PHE A 178 4.81 -4.59 42.18
CA PHE A 178 4.14 -5.80 42.64
C PHE A 178 5.10 -6.92 43.05
N ARG A 179 6.42 -6.71 42.89
CA ARG A 179 7.50 -7.67 43.18
C ARG A 179 7.30 -9.02 42.47
N VAL A 180 6.95 -8.96 41.19
CA VAL A 180 6.76 -10.12 40.32
C VAL A 180 7.60 -9.98 39.05
N THR A 181 7.75 -11.07 38.29
CA THR A 181 8.42 -10.99 36.99
C THR A 181 7.56 -10.28 35.97
N GLN A 182 8.18 -9.66 34.96
CA GLN A 182 7.44 -9.06 33.83
C GLN A 182 6.57 -10.10 33.11
N ALA A 183 7.07 -11.34 33.00
CA ALA A 183 6.30 -12.46 32.45
C ALA A 183 5.00 -12.71 33.22
N ARG A 184 5.03 -12.61 34.57
CA ARG A 184 3.82 -12.75 35.39
C ARG A 184 2.83 -11.61 35.12
N ILE A 185 3.28 -10.37 34.94
CA ILE A 185 2.40 -9.25 34.57
C ILE A 185 1.73 -9.50 33.21
N SER A 186 2.47 -10.04 32.23
CA SER A 186 1.90 -10.43 30.93
C SER A 186 0.92 -11.59 31.01
N GLN A 187 1.09 -12.52 31.97
CA GLN A 187 0.12 -13.57 32.25
C GLN A 187 -1.15 -12.99 32.87
N VAL A 188 -1.02 -12.13 33.89
CA VAL A 188 -2.18 -11.50 34.53
C VAL A 188 -3.00 -10.67 33.53
N ARG A 189 -2.35 -9.99 32.57
CA ARG A 189 -3.07 -9.27 31.50
C ARG A 189 -3.97 -10.21 30.68
N ARG A 190 -3.49 -11.42 30.37
CA ARG A 190 -4.26 -12.45 29.67
C ARG A 190 -5.38 -13.02 30.56
N GLU A 191 -5.06 -13.35 31.81
CA GLU A 191 -6.05 -13.82 32.80
C GLU A 191 -7.21 -12.81 32.98
N LEU A 192 -6.91 -11.51 33.02
CA LEU A 192 -7.93 -10.45 33.09
C LEU A 192 -8.74 -10.35 31.79
N GLN A 193 -8.11 -10.45 30.62
CA GLN A 193 -8.81 -10.43 29.33
C GLN A 193 -9.75 -11.64 29.20
N GLU A 194 -9.28 -12.84 29.51
CA GLU A 194 -10.08 -14.07 29.51
C GLU A 194 -11.21 -14.02 30.52
N GLY A 195 -10.94 -13.46 31.70
CA GLY A 195 -11.95 -13.22 32.74
C GLY A 195 -13.04 -12.25 32.31
N TRP A 196 -12.70 -11.22 31.52
CA TRP A 196 -13.68 -10.29 30.96
C TRP A 196 -14.54 -10.96 29.89
N HIS A 197 -13.95 -11.65 28.92
CA HIS A 197 -14.71 -12.40 27.90
C HIS A 197 -15.65 -13.44 28.52
N SER A 198 -15.16 -14.15 29.54
CA SER A 198 -15.98 -15.12 30.27
C SER A 198 -17.14 -14.46 31.02
N PHE A 199 -16.99 -13.23 31.48
CA PHE A 199 -18.05 -12.46 32.14
C PHE A 199 -19.10 -11.95 31.17
N CYS A 200 -18.68 -11.46 29.99
CA CYS A 200 -19.59 -10.98 28.94
C CYS A 200 -20.37 -12.11 28.24
N GLY A 201 -19.92 -13.35 28.37
CA GLY A 201 -20.52 -14.49 27.67
C GLY A 201 -19.98 -14.67 26.25
N ASP A 202 -18.93 -13.95 25.85
CA ASP A 202 -18.25 -14.03 24.54
C ASP A 202 -17.59 -15.40 24.29
N ASN A 203 -17.70 -16.35 25.21
CA ASN A 203 -17.32 -17.74 25.02
C ASN A 203 -18.41 -18.54 24.28
N ASP A 204 -19.11 -17.93 23.32
CA ASP A 204 -19.98 -18.65 22.40
C ASP A 204 -19.14 -19.17 21.21
N PRO A 205 -18.84 -20.48 21.14
CA PRO A 205 -18.07 -21.04 20.04
C PRO A 205 -18.71 -20.77 18.68
N GLU A 206 -20.03 -20.51 18.59
CA GLU A 206 -20.71 -20.20 17.34
C GLU A 206 -20.42 -18.79 16.80
N GLU A 207 -20.22 -17.79 17.66
CA GLU A 207 -19.96 -16.41 17.23
C GLU A 207 -18.53 -16.25 16.71
N THR A 208 -17.58 -16.92 17.35
CA THR A 208 -16.19 -17.03 16.87
C THR A 208 -16.13 -17.65 15.47
N GLN A 209 -16.93 -18.69 15.24
CA GLN A 209 -17.02 -19.38 13.95
C GLN A 209 -17.72 -18.53 12.87
N ARG A 210 -18.69 -17.71 13.24
CA ARG A 210 -19.36 -16.74 12.34
C ARG A 210 -18.44 -15.59 11.94
N VAL A 211 -17.66 -15.05 12.87
CA VAL A 211 -16.67 -14.00 12.58
C VAL A 211 -15.55 -14.56 11.69
N GLU A 212 -15.03 -15.76 11.98
CA GLU A 212 -14.03 -16.42 11.12
C GLU A 212 -14.58 -16.74 9.72
N ALA A 213 -15.83 -17.19 9.61
CA ALA A 213 -16.51 -17.43 8.33
C ALA A 213 -16.78 -16.12 7.56
N ALA A 214 -17.13 -15.03 8.24
CA ALA A 214 -17.39 -13.73 7.63
C ALA A 214 -16.09 -13.04 7.13
N PHE A 215 -14.96 -13.29 7.78
CA PHE A 215 -13.66 -12.73 7.39
C PHE A 215 -12.79 -13.66 6.52
N GLY A 216 -13.28 -14.83 6.11
CA GLY A 216 -12.68 -15.66 5.06
C GLY A 216 -11.19 -15.97 5.26
N CYS A 217 -10.70 -16.03 6.51
CA CYS A 217 -9.31 -16.35 6.77
C CYS A 217 -9.16 -17.85 6.94
N ASN A 218 -9.07 -18.55 5.81
CA ASN A 218 -8.72 -19.95 5.75
C ASN A 218 -7.23 -20.11 6.14
N ARG A 219 -6.91 -20.07 7.44
CA ARG A 219 -5.67 -20.66 7.95
C ARG A 219 -5.92 -22.14 8.17
N GLN A 220 -5.60 -22.94 7.15
CA GLN A 220 -5.42 -24.37 7.36
C GLN A 220 -4.19 -24.57 8.27
N PRO A 221 -4.32 -25.28 9.41
CA PRO A 221 -3.15 -25.77 10.13
C PRO A 221 -2.50 -26.92 9.35
N ALA A 222 -1.17 -26.96 9.40
CA ALA A 222 -0.34 -28.05 8.90
C ALA A 222 -0.42 -29.29 9.80
#